data_AF-A0A511YSN9-F1
#
_entry.id   AF-A0A511YSN9-F1
#
_cell.length_a   1.000
_cell.length_b   1.000
_cell.length_c   1.000
_cell.angle_alpha   90.00
_cell.angle_beta   90.00
_cell.angle_gamma   90.00
#
_symmetry.space_group_name_H-M   'P 1'
#
loop_
_entity.id
_entity.type
_entity.pdbx_description
1 polymer ?
#
loop_
_entity_poly.entity_id
_entity_poly.type
_entity_poly.pdbx_seq_one_letter_code
_entity_poly.pdbx_strand_id
1 'polypeptide(L)'
;MKMKDIFQLENVIYRGEQLNSFNSVFSKKGKDGLPERLCDPITGNIDKPVFENWKKYDITAFLKENWASLKNDLDGKVRVAVGNQDNFFLDKSVHALEMEMKKLNSDFKFAYYPGDHFTASTPEYRKDGNVFLKEKYMEWLKKNTQK
;
A
#
# COMPACT_ATOMS: atom_id res chain seq x y z
N MET A 1 2.49 20.43 -4.29
CA MET A 1 1.02 20.48 -4.17
C MET A 1 0.64 19.89 -2.82
N LYS A 2 -0.26 20.52 -2.05
CA LYS A 2 -0.70 19.99 -0.75
C LYS A 2 -1.84 18.99 -0.96
N MET A 3 -2.05 18.08 0.00
CA MET A 3 -3.13 17.08 -0.07
C MET A 3 -4.51 17.71 -0.29
N LYS A 4 -4.79 18.85 0.36
CA LYS A 4 -6.03 19.62 0.14
C LYS A 4 -6.21 19.99 -1.33
N ASP A 5 -5.15 20.43 -1.99
CA ASP A 5 -5.20 20.86 -3.39
C ASP A 5 -5.53 19.65 -4.30
N ILE A 6 -5.04 18.45 -3.97
CA ILE A 6 -5.33 17.21 -4.69
C ILE A 6 -6.82 16.85 -4.55
N PHE A 7 -7.36 16.84 -3.33
CA PHE A 7 -8.79 16.58 -3.11
C PHE A 7 -9.70 17.56 -3.88
N GLN A 8 -9.35 18.85 -3.87
CA GLN A 8 -10.11 19.88 -4.58
C GLN A 8 -10.01 19.74 -6.10
N LEU A 9 -8.82 19.44 -6.61
CA LEU A 9 -8.58 19.22 -8.02
C LEU A 9 -9.33 17.99 -8.53
N GLU A 10 -9.19 16.85 -7.84
CA GLU A 10 -9.87 15.60 -8.21
C GLU A 10 -11.40 15.72 -8.17
N ASN A 11 -11.95 16.56 -7.28
CA ASN A 11 -13.38 16.84 -7.23
C ASN A 11 -13.89 17.55 -8.50
N VAL A 12 -13.05 18.32 -9.18
CA VAL A 12 -13.40 18.98 -10.45
C VAL A 12 -13.10 18.08 -11.65
N ILE A 13 -11.94 17.39 -11.65
CA ILE A 13 -11.49 16.55 -12.77
C ILE A 13 -12.44 15.36 -13.00
N TYR A 14 -13.00 14.78 -11.94
CA TYR A 14 -14.06 13.74 -11.90
C TYR A 14 -13.83 12.42 -12.69
N ARG A 15 -12.93 12.36 -13.67
CA ARG A 15 -12.66 11.21 -14.55
C ARG A 15 -11.95 10.02 -13.88
N GLY A 16 -11.83 10.02 -12.55
CA GLY A 16 -10.95 9.13 -11.78
C GLY A 16 -9.52 9.67 -11.69
N GLU A 17 -8.89 9.49 -10.54
CA GLU A 17 -7.50 9.79 -10.15
C GLU A 17 -7.22 9.00 -8.84
N GLN A 18 -6.10 9.22 -8.15
CA GLN A 18 -5.70 8.38 -7.01
C GLN A 18 -6.72 8.38 -5.86
N LEU A 19 -7.20 9.54 -5.40
CA LEU A 19 -8.09 9.60 -4.23
C LEU A 19 -9.49 9.07 -4.56
N ASN A 20 -9.98 9.36 -5.76
CA ASN A 20 -11.21 8.74 -6.28
C ASN A 20 -11.06 7.22 -6.46
N SER A 21 -9.88 6.74 -6.84
CA SER A 21 -9.60 5.29 -6.91
C SER A 21 -9.65 4.64 -5.54
N PHE A 22 -9.10 5.28 -4.50
CA PHE A 22 -9.24 4.79 -3.13
C PHE A 22 -10.69 4.73 -2.66
N ASN A 23 -11.48 5.78 -2.92
CA ASN A 23 -12.92 5.73 -2.63
C ASN A 23 -13.60 4.58 -3.37
N SER A 24 -13.29 4.37 -4.65
CA SER A 24 -13.86 3.28 -5.45
C SER A 24 -13.53 1.89 -4.93
N VAL A 25 -12.30 1.66 -4.47
CA VAL A 25 -11.84 0.34 -4.01
C VAL A 25 -12.30 0.05 -2.59
N PHE A 26 -12.28 1.04 -1.70
CA PHE A 26 -12.43 0.81 -0.26
C PHE A 26 -13.78 1.26 0.30
N SER A 27 -14.51 2.15 -0.37
CA SER A 27 -15.82 2.60 0.11
C SER A 27 -16.97 1.73 -0.39
N LYS A 28 -18.13 1.86 0.25
CA LYS A 28 -19.37 1.28 -0.26
C LYS A 28 -19.91 2.15 -1.41
N LYS A 29 -20.84 1.58 -2.17
CA LYS A 29 -21.63 2.33 -3.14
C LYS A 29 -22.62 3.24 -2.40
N GLY A 30 -22.52 4.54 -2.62
CA GLY A 30 -23.41 5.57 -2.13
C GLY A 30 -24.77 5.59 -2.84
N LYS A 31 -25.69 6.39 -2.30
CA LYS A 31 -27.08 6.51 -2.78
C LYS A 31 -27.19 7.14 -4.17
N ASP A 32 -26.23 7.98 -4.54
CA ASP A 32 -26.08 8.60 -5.86
C ASP A 32 -25.45 7.64 -6.89
N GLY A 33 -25.11 6.43 -6.47
CA GLY A 33 -24.46 5.42 -7.30
C GLY A 33 -22.93 5.55 -7.36
N LEU A 34 -22.35 6.56 -6.73
CA LEU A 34 -20.90 6.76 -6.65
C LEU A 34 -20.33 6.18 -5.35
N PRO A 35 -19.02 5.89 -5.28
CA PRO A 35 -18.41 5.47 -4.01
C PRO A 35 -18.54 6.54 -2.94
N GLU A 36 -18.85 6.15 -1.70
CA GLU A 36 -18.84 7.07 -0.57
C GLU A 36 -17.44 7.69 -0.40
N ARG A 37 -17.36 8.99 -0.10
CA ARG A 37 -16.08 9.69 -0.01
C ARG A 37 -15.56 9.66 1.42
N LEU A 38 -14.30 9.27 1.60
CA LEU A 38 -13.66 9.32 2.92
C LEU A 38 -13.52 10.76 3.44
N CYS A 39 -13.23 11.70 2.55
CA CYS A 39 -12.97 13.10 2.89
C CYS A 39 -13.84 14.01 2.03
N ASP A 40 -14.47 15.01 2.65
CA ASP A 40 -15.14 16.10 1.95
C ASP A 40 -14.08 16.99 1.28
N PRO A 41 -14.10 17.13 -0.07
CA PRO A 41 -13.08 17.89 -0.78
C PRO A 41 -13.17 19.41 -0.56
N ILE A 42 -14.29 19.93 -0.06
CA ILE A 42 -14.49 21.35 0.25
C ILE A 42 -14.04 21.64 1.68
N THR A 43 -14.58 20.89 2.65
CA THR A 43 -14.36 21.16 4.08
C THR A 43 -13.14 20.46 4.66
N GLY A 44 -12.69 19.36 4.04
CA GLY A 44 -11.63 18.49 4.57
C GLY A 44 -12.09 17.56 5.70
N ASN A 45 -13.39 17.51 5.99
CA ASN A 45 -13.94 16.65 7.03
C ASN A 45 -13.85 15.18 6.62
N ILE A 46 -13.40 14.33 7.54
CA ILE A 46 -13.35 12.88 7.36
C ILE A 46 -14.69 12.26 7.77
N ASP A 47 -15.27 11.47 6.88
CA ASP A 47 -16.46 10.67 7.16
C ASP A 47 -16.06 9.45 8.02
N LYS A 48 -16.49 9.45 9.29
CA LYS A 48 -16.16 8.40 10.26
C LYS A 48 -16.71 7.04 9.85
N PRO A 49 -18.01 6.88 9.49
CA PRO A 49 -18.52 5.62 8.95
C PRO A 49 -17.70 5.05 7.78
N VAL A 50 -17.30 5.89 6.81
CA VAL A 50 -16.48 5.44 5.67
C VAL A 50 -15.09 5.01 6.15
N PHE A 51 -14.45 5.78 7.05
CA PHE A 51 -13.17 5.43 7.66
C PHE A 51 -13.22 4.07 8.39
N GLU A 52 -14.24 3.84 9.21
CA GLU A 52 -14.41 2.56 9.91
C GLU A 52 -14.58 1.40 8.92
N ASN A 53 -15.29 1.62 7.80
CA ASN A 53 -15.40 0.62 6.75
C ASN A 53 -14.05 0.37 6.05
N TRP A 54 -13.18 1.37 5.91
CA TRP A 54 -11.86 1.20 5.28
C TRP A 54 -10.90 0.35 6.12
N LYS A 55 -11.04 0.33 7.45
CA LYS A 55 -10.15 -0.43 8.35
C LYS A 55 -10.03 -1.92 8.01
N LYS A 56 -11.07 -2.52 7.41
CA LYS A 56 -11.04 -3.93 6.98
C LYS A 56 -10.05 -4.21 5.85
N TYR A 57 -9.53 -3.17 5.19
CA TYR A 57 -8.50 -3.26 4.16
C TYR A 57 -7.10 -2.89 4.68
N ASP A 58 -6.94 -2.65 5.98
CA ASP A 58 -5.63 -2.41 6.59
C ASP A 58 -4.84 -3.72 6.69
N ILE A 59 -3.86 -3.86 5.80
CA ILE A 59 -2.97 -5.03 5.76
C ILE A 59 -2.14 -5.18 7.03
N THR A 60 -1.77 -4.07 7.70
CA THR A 60 -0.98 -4.11 8.94
C THR A 60 -1.80 -4.70 10.07
N ALA A 61 -3.06 -4.27 10.21
CA ALA A 61 -3.99 -4.84 11.17
C ALA A 61 -4.23 -6.34 10.90
N PHE A 62 -4.48 -6.69 9.64
CA PHE A 62 -4.69 -8.09 9.25
C PHE A 62 -3.48 -8.97 9.57
N LEU A 63 -2.27 -8.54 9.19
CA LEU A 63 -1.04 -9.28 9.47
C LEU A 63 -0.80 -9.42 10.97
N LYS A 64 -1.02 -8.37 11.75
CA LYS A 64 -0.87 -8.40 13.20
C LYS A 64 -1.76 -9.43 13.87
N GLU A 65 -3.04 -9.45 13.49
CA GLU A 65 -4.03 -10.37 14.09
C GLU A 65 -3.81 -11.83 13.67
N ASN A 66 -3.26 -12.06 12.47
CA ASN A 66 -3.18 -13.37 11.86
C ASN A 66 -1.74 -13.90 11.68
N TRP A 67 -0.74 -13.24 12.29
CA TRP A 67 0.67 -13.54 11.98
C TRP A 67 1.05 -14.99 12.25
N ALA A 68 0.55 -15.58 13.34
CA ALA A 68 0.90 -16.95 13.71
C ALA A 68 0.53 -17.99 12.65
N SER A 69 -0.58 -17.79 11.92
CA SER A 69 -0.99 -18.68 10.83
C SER A 69 -0.31 -18.33 9.51
N LEU A 70 -0.06 -17.04 9.25
CA LEU A 70 0.49 -16.56 7.97
C LEU A 70 2.02 -16.67 7.87
N LYS A 71 2.73 -16.72 9.00
CA LYS A 71 4.20 -16.64 9.05
C LYS A 71 4.87 -17.62 8.09
N ASN A 72 4.54 -18.91 8.19
CA ASN A 72 5.17 -19.94 7.36
C ASN A 72 4.90 -19.75 5.86
N ASP A 73 3.76 -19.18 5.51
CA ASP A 73 3.39 -18.93 4.11
C ASP A 73 4.09 -17.71 3.54
N LEU A 74 4.46 -16.73 4.37
CA LEU A 74 5.01 -15.45 3.93
C LEU A 74 6.52 -15.30 4.17
N ASP A 75 7.09 -16.10 5.09
CA ASP A 75 8.51 -16.09 5.44
C ASP A 75 9.40 -16.16 4.19
N GLY A 76 10.22 -15.14 4.05
CA GLY A 76 11.24 -14.99 3.03
C GLY A 76 10.68 -14.65 1.66
N LYS A 77 9.36 -14.46 1.50
CA LYS A 77 8.69 -14.27 0.19
C LYS A 77 8.25 -12.85 -0.07
N VAL A 78 8.15 -12.00 0.96
CA VAL A 78 7.58 -10.66 0.84
C VAL A 78 8.67 -9.59 0.84
N ARG A 79 8.60 -8.73 -0.18
CA ARG A 79 9.35 -7.46 -0.26
C ARG A 79 8.36 -6.32 -0.49
N VAL A 80 8.45 -5.28 0.33
CA VAL A 80 7.67 -4.05 0.23
C VAL A 80 8.63 -2.91 -0.08
N ALA A 81 8.32 -2.10 -1.10
CA ALA A 81 9.16 -0.98 -1.48
C ALA A 81 8.33 0.26 -1.81
N VAL A 82 8.85 1.43 -1.46
CA VAL A 82 8.17 2.72 -1.64
C VAL A 82 9.16 3.85 -1.91
N GLY A 83 8.69 4.93 -2.54
CA GLY A 83 9.42 6.19 -2.66
C GLY A 83 9.37 7.00 -1.36
N ASN A 84 10.47 7.66 -0.99
CA ASN A 84 10.60 8.44 0.25
C ASN A 84 9.76 9.73 0.26
N GLN A 85 9.20 10.12 -0.88
CA GLN A 85 8.45 11.37 -1.05
C GLN A 85 7.10 11.11 -1.71
N ASP A 86 6.46 9.99 -1.39
CA ASP A 86 5.16 9.63 -1.97
C ASP A 86 4.12 10.73 -1.78
N ASN A 87 3.47 11.14 -2.87
CA ASN A 87 2.56 12.29 -2.88
C ASN A 87 1.29 12.05 -2.06
N PHE A 88 0.97 10.78 -1.78
CA PHE A 88 -0.22 10.32 -1.08
C PHE A 88 0.09 9.77 0.33
N PHE A 89 1.32 9.98 0.80
CA PHE A 89 1.81 9.53 2.11
C PHE A 89 1.83 8.00 2.29
N LEU A 90 1.95 7.23 1.20
CA LEU A 90 2.06 5.78 1.29
C LEU A 90 3.38 5.32 1.93
N ASP A 91 4.43 6.15 1.86
CA ASP A 91 5.70 5.96 2.56
C ASP A 91 5.49 5.80 4.08
N LYS A 92 4.65 6.65 4.68
CA LYS A 92 4.31 6.59 6.11
C LYS A 92 3.59 5.30 6.47
N SER A 93 2.69 4.85 5.60
CA SER A 93 1.97 3.59 5.79
C SER A 93 2.91 2.39 5.72
N VAL A 94 3.89 2.40 4.81
CA VAL A 94 4.93 1.36 4.71
C VAL A 94 5.86 1.38 5.92
N HIS A 95 6.24 2.54 6.45
CA HIS A 95 6.99 2.63 7.71
C HIS A 95 6.21 2.09 8.92
N ALA A 96 4.91 2.37 8.99
CA ALA A 96 4.05 1.81 10.05
C ALA A 96 3.97 0.29 9.95
N LEU A 97 3.82 -0.25 8.74
CA LEU A 97 3.85 -1.69 8.48
C LEU A 97 5.20 -2.30 8.88
N GLU A 98 6.33 -1.71 8.46
CA GLU A 98 7.67 -2.18 8.83
C GLU A 98 7.84 -2.27 10.36
N MET A 99 7.40 -1.22 11.07
CA MET A 99 7.48 -1.18 12.54
C MET A 99 6.73 -2.33 13.19
N GLU A 100 5.52 -2.64 12.71
CA GLU A 100 4.73 -3.74 13.27
C GLU A 100 5.31 -5.11 12.90
N MET A 101 5.72 -5.31 11.65
CA MET A 101 6.32 -6.58 11.20
C MET A 101 7.63 -6.88 11.93
N LYS A 102 8.42 -5.86 12.30
CA LYS A 102 9.61 -6.03 13.15
C LYS A 102 9.26 -6.52 14.55
N LYS A 103 8.21 -6.00 15.19
CA LYS A 103 7.75 -6.51 16.51
C LYS A 103 7.31 -7.97 16.44
N LEU A 104 6.81 -8.39 15.29
CA LEU A 104 6.38 -9.76 15.01
C LEU A 104 7.52 -10.68 14.57
N ASN A 105 8.78 -10.21 14.58
CA ASN A 105 9.97 -10.93 14.12
C ASN A 105 9.81 -11.49 12.69
N SER A 106 9.16 -10.72 11.82
CA SER A 106 9.04 -11.04 10.41
C SER A 106 10.35 -10.81 9.67
N ASP A 107 10.59 -11.58 8.62
CA ASP A 107 11.75 -11.44 7.74
C ASP A 107 11.47 -10.64 6.45
N PHE A 108 10.30 -9.99 6.38
CA PHE A 108 9.90 -9.13 5.27
C PHE A 108 10.99 -8.12 4.94
N LYS A 109 11.22 -7.92 3.63
CA LYS A 109 12.20 -6.96 3.14
C LYS A 109 11.52 -5.63 2.87
N PHE A 110 11.88 -4.60 3.62
CA PHE A 110 11.45 -3.23 3.36
C PHE A 110 12.56 -2.45 2.66
N ALA A 111 12.21 -1.70 1.62
CA ALA A 111 13.17 -0.93 0.85
C ALA A 111 12.61 0.45 0.47
N TYR A 112 13.48 1.46 0.52
CA TYR A 112 13.11 2.86 0.47
C TYR A 112 13.97 3.57 -0.56
N TYR A 113 13.35 4.24 -1.52
CA TYR A 113 14.03 4.79 -2.69
C TYR A 113 13.73 6.29 -2.85
N PRO A 114 14.62 7.07 -3.49
CA PRO A 114 14.29 8.43 -3.91
C PRO A 114 13.07 8.44 -4.84
N GLY A 115 12.33 9.55 -4.82
CA GLY A 115 11.17 9.76 -5.68
C GLY A 115 9.84 9.68 -4.95
N ASP A 116 8.83 10.07 -5.69
CA ASP A 116 7.43 10.10 -5.29
C ASP A 116 6.64 8.95 -5.91
N HIS A 117 5.31 8.99 -5.84
CA HIS A 117 4.45 7.90 -6.31
C HIS A 117 4.71 7.53 -7.78
N PHE A 118 5.09 8.51 -8.60
CA PHE A 118 5.26 8.36 -10.03
C PHE A 118 6.72 8.19 -10.45
N THR A 119 7.66 8.54 -9.58
CA THR A 119 9.10 8.58 -9.90
C THR A 119 9.95 7.60 -9.11
N ALA A 120 9.38 6.91 -8.11
CA ALA A 120 10.10 5.94 -7.27
C ALA A 120 10.72 4.75 -8.03
N SER A 121 10.31 4.48 -9.28
CA SER A 121 10.84 3.40 -10.11
C SER A 121 12.21 3.75 -10.71
N THR A 122 13.20 4.05 -9.88
CA THR A 122 14.58 4.33 -10.30
C THR A 122 15.27 3.07 -10.84
N PRO A 123 16.42 3.19 -11.55
CA PRO A 123 17.21 2.03 -11.95
C PRO A 123 17.56 1.10 -10.77
N GLU A 124 17.89 1.67 -9.61
CA GLU A 124 18.22 0.94 -8.38
C GLU A 124 17.00 0.20 -7.84
N TYR A 125 15.84 0.86 -7.76
CA TYR A 125 14.58 0.21 -7.36
C TYR A 125 14.30 -1.05 -8.19
N ARG A 126 14.44 -0.94 -9.51
CA ARG A 126 14.17 -2.04 -10.46
C ARG A 126 15.22 -3.14 -10.32
N LYS A 127 16.49 -2.76 -10.23
CA LYS A 127 17.60 -3.70 -10.06
C LYS A 127 17.40 -4.54 -8.80
N ASP A 128 17.17 -3.92 -7.65
CA ASP A 128 17.02 -4.61 -6.37
C ASP A 128 15.77 -5.50 -6.35
N GLY A 129 14.66 -5.02 -6.92
CA GLY A 129 13.46 -5.82 -7.10
C GLY A 129 13.71 -7.07 -7.96
N ASN A 130 14.41 -6.91 -9.08
CA ASN A 130 14.76 -8.02 -9.96
C ASN A 130 15.73 -9.01 -9.31
N VAL A 131 16.69 -8.53 -8.50
CA VAL A 131 17.58 -9.40 -7.71
C VAL A 131 16.77 -10.24 -6.73
N PHE A 132 15.88 -9.62 -5.96
CA PHE A 132 15.02 -10.34 -5.02
C PHE A 132 14.16 -11.40 -5.72
N LEU A 133 13.48 -11.03 -6.81
CA LEU A 133 12.64 -11.95 -7.57
C LEU A 133 13.46 -13.10 -8.17
N LYS A 134 14.65 -12.82 -8.70
CA LYS A 134 15.55 -13.85 -9.24
C LYS A 134 16.00 -14.82 -8.15
N GLU A 135 16.39 -14.34 -6.98
CA GLU A 135 16.76 -15.18 -5.84
C GLU A 135 15.61 -16.11 -5.44
N LYS A 136 14.38 -15.56 -5.28
CA LYS A 136 13.19 -16.35 -4.97
C LYS A 136 12.87 -17.39 -6.03
N TYR A 137 13.01 -17.03 -7.31
CA TYR A 137 12.82 -17.96 -8.42
C TYR A 137 13.83 -19.11 -8.37
N MET A 138 15.11 -18.82 -8.10
CA MET A 138 16.16 -19.86 -8.02
C MET A 138 15.97 -20.77 -6.79
N GLU A 139 15.53 -20.23 -5.65
CA GLU A 139 15.14 -21.03 -4.48
C GLU A 139 13.98 -21.97 -4.80
N TRP A 140 12.94 -21.45 -5.47
CA TRP A 140 11.80 -22.24 -5.92
C TRP A 140 12.23 -23.33 -6.90
N LEU A 141 13.06 -22.99 -7.89
CA LEU A 141 13.54 -23.94 -8.90
C LEU A 141 14.26 -25.11 -8.24
N LYS A 142 15.23 -24.86 -7.33
CA LYS A 142 15.94 -25.92 -6.60
C LYS A 142 15.00 -26.89 -5.86
N LYS A 143 13.92 -26.37 -5.27
CA LYS A 143 12.93 -27.19 -4.55
C LYS A 143 12.02 -28.02 -5.48
N ASN A 144 11.89 -27.64 -6.76
CA ASN A 144 10.92 -28.22 -7.68
C ASN A 144 11.55 -28.99 -8.86
N THR A 145 12.85 -28.80 -9.14
CA THR A 145 13.58 -29.58 -10.17
C THR A 145 14.25 -30.84 -9.61
N GLN A 146 14.19 -31.07 -8.29
CA GLN A 146 14.66 -32.30 -7.63
C GLN A 146 13.54 -33.35 -7.43
N LYS A 147 12.42 -33.21 -8.15
CA LYS A 147 11.39 -34.23 -8.29
C LYS A 147 11.53 -34.92 -9.63
#